data_AF-A0A9X2EFP6-F1
#
_entry.id   AF-A0A9X2EFP6-F1
#
_cell.length_a   1.000
_cell.length_b   1.000
_cell.length_c   1.000
_cell.angle_alpha   90.00
_cell.angle_beta   90.00
_cell.angle_gamma   90.00
#
_symmetry.space_group_name_H-M   'P 1'
#
loop_
_entity.id
_entity.type
_entity.pdbx_description
1 polymer ?
#
loop_
_entity_poly.entity_id
_entity_poly.type
_entity_poly.pdbx_seq_one_letter_code
_entity_poly.pdbx_strand_id
1 'polypeptide(L)'
;MSSLSISKAWDDARPIIARDGRLMFIIALATVVIPQTIMFLVAPEQTQLGMQPGTEIEPAEASGGVLLLSLVAALINIVGSIAISYLALTRGASVGDGLRRGLNRLPVTILLFLLLFIVGFGIAMVLVLALFGASLAEIGDPSTIPTPSAIGVLLFLAFMLAAIWIGVRMMLITPVIAAEDVGPIDILKRTWVLTKGHFWRLFGFIILFAIASIVLMMVVGIIGGLAIALAFGEPEPMTLAALFTGLVGGLAGAVLTVVYSAIIARIYLQLAGMPADPAREDFTA
;
A
#
# COMPACT_ATOMS: atom_id res chain seq x y z
N MET A 1 -9.21 -4.03 28.04
CA MET A 1 -8.83 -3.70 26.65
C MET A 1 -9.41 -4.77 25.75
N SER A 2 -10.31 -4.41 24.83
CA SER A 2 -10.94 -5.37 23.92
C SER A 2 -9.87 -6.05 23.08
N SER A 3 -9.78 -7.38 23.16
CA SER A 3 -8.79 -8.13 22.39
C SER A 3 -9.10 -7.97 20.89
N LEU A 4 -8.14 -7.51 20.08
CA LEU A 4 -8.30 -7.35 18.63
C LEU A 4 -8.81 -8.63 17.97
N SER A 5 -9.97 -8.59 17.30
CA SER A 5 -10.53 -9.75 16.59
C SER A 5 -10.60 -9.48 15.09
N ILE A 6 -9.78 -10.20 14.33
CA ILE A 6 -9.72 -10.11 12.86
C ILE A 6 -11.03 -10.60 12.26
N SER A 7 -11.59 -11.70 12.77
CA SER A 7 -12.90 -12.22 12.32
C SER A 7 -14.00 -11.19 12.53
N LYS A 8 -14.02 -10.52 13.70
CA LYS A 8 -14.97 -9.44 13.94
C LYS A 8 -14.75 -8.26 12.99
N ALA A 9 -13.49 -7.89 12.72
CA ALA A 9 -13.18 -6.80 11.79
C ALA A 9 -13.69 -7.10 10.37
N TRP A 10 -13.57 -8.35 9.92
CA TRP A 10 -14.15 -8.82 8.66
C TRP A 10 -15.68 -8.78 8.69
N ASP A 11 -16.30 -9.31 9.75
CA ASP A 11 -17.75 -9.33 9.93
C ASP A 11 -18.35 -7.92 9.91
N ASP A 12 -17.67 -6.95 10.54
CA ASP A 12 -18.08 -5.55 10.59
C ASP A 12 -17.78 -4.78 9.29
N ALA A 13 -16.83 -5.26 8.48
CA ALA A 13 -16.46 -4.65 7.20
C ALA A 13 -17.43 -5.04 6.07
N ARG A 14 -17.85 -6.31 6.03
CA ARG A 14 -18.81 -6.85 5.03
C ARG A 14 -20.06 -5.98 4.82
N PRO A 15 -20.81 -5.57 5.87
CA PRO A 15 -22.00 -4.75 5.67
C PRO A 15 -21.69 -3.34 5.17
N ILE A 16 -20.50 -2.77 5.46
CA ILE A 16 -20.10 -1.49 4.86
C ILE A 16 -19.86 -1.68 3.37
N ILE A 17 -19.11 -2.71 2.98
CA ILE A 17 -18.82 -2.96 1.57
C ILE A 17 -20.13 -3.20 0.82
N ALA A 18 -21.09 -3.91 1.42
CA ALA A 18 -22.42 -4.11 0.81
C ALA A 18 -23.21 -2.80 0.67
N ARG A 19 -23.14 -1.90 1.66
CA ARG A 19 -23.92 -0.65 1.68
C ARG A 19 -23.26 0.47 0.86
N ASP A 20 -22.00 0.76 1.15
CA ASP A 20 -21.25 1.92 0.66
C ASP A 20 -20.18 1.51 -0.38
N GLY A 21 -20.03 0.22 -0.69
CA GLY A 21 -19.01 -0.28 -1.60
C GLY A 21 -19.11 0.34 -2.99
N ARG A 22 -20.31 0.74 -3.45
CA ARG A 22 -20.47 1.50 -4.70
C ARG A 22 -19.70 2.83 -4.65
N LEU A 23 -19.78 3.57 -3.55
CA LEU A 23 -19.09 4.85 -3.39
C LEU A 23 -17.57 4.65 -3.31
N MET A 24 -17.14 3.65 -2.55
CA MET A 24 -15.72 3.27 -2.44
C MET A 24 -15.15 2.83 -3.79
N PHE A 25 -15.92 2.06 -4.56
CA PHE A 25 -15.51 1.57 -5.86
C PHE A 25 -15.45 2.69 -6.91
N ILE A 26 -16.34 3.69 -6.86
CA ILE A 26 -16.24 4.89 -7.71
C ILE A 26 -14.90 5.60 -7.48
N ILE A 27 -14.48 5.75 -6.22
CA ILE A 27 -13.17 6.33 -5.91
C ILE A 27 -12.05 5.42 -6.40
N ALA A 28 -12.12 4.13 -6.11
CA ALA A 28 -11.09 3.17 -6.53
C ALA A 28 -10.93 3.11 -8.06
N LEU A 29 -12.02 3.22 -8.82
CA LEU A 29 -11.97 3.36 -10.28
C LEU A 29 -11.15 4.59 -10.69
N ALA A 30 -11.44 5.74 -10.10
CA ALA A 30 -10.75 6.98 -10.43
C ALA A 30 -9.27 6.99 -9.98
N THR A 31 -8.96 6.41 -8.82
CA THR A 31 -7.67 6.59 -8.17
C THR A 31 -6.73 5.39 -8.26
N VAL A 32 -7.25 4.21 -8.59
CA VAL A 32 -6.46 2.97 -8.72
C VAL A 32 -6.52 2.49 -10.16
N VAL A 33 -7.73 2.25 -10.69
CA VAL A 33 -7.91 1.63 -12.01
C VAL A 33 -7.36 2.51 -13.12
N ILE A 34 -7.74 3.79 -13.17
CA ILE A 34 -7.28 4.69 -14.23
C ILE A 34 -5.76 4.87 -14.21
N PRO A 35 -5.11 5.24 -13.08
CA PRO A 35 -3.65 5.40 -13.06
C PRO A 35 -2.91 4.11 -13.41
N GLN A 36 -3.37 2.96 -12.90
CA GLN A 36 -2.75 1.67 -13.20
C GLN A 36 -2.93 1.27 -14.67
N THR A 37 -4.09 1.56 -15.25
CA THR A 37 -4.35 1.30 -16.68
C THR A 37 -3.45 2.15 -17.56
N ILE A 38 -3.29 3.44 -17.23
CA ILE A 38 -2.41 4.35 -17.96
C ILE A 38 -0.94 3.92 -17.81
N MET A 39 -0.51 3.52 -16.61
CA MET A 39 0.84 2.96 -16.40
C MET A 39 1.11 1.77 -17.30
N PHE A 40 0.20 0.80 -17.29
CA PHE A 40 0.35 -0.41 -18.08
C PHE A 40 0.30 -0.11 -19.58
N LEU A 41 -0.53 0.84 -20.00
CA LEU A 41 -0.62 1.26 -21.40
C LEU A 41 0.69 1.92 -21.89
N VAL A 42 1.35 2.72 -21.04
CA VAL A 42 2.58 3.44 -21.39
C VAL A 42 3.82 2.55 -21.25
N ALA A 43 3.90 1.74 -20.20
CA ALA A 43 5.08 0.96 -19.85
C ALA A 43 4.68 -0.46 -19.38
N PRO A 44 4.13 -1.30 -20.28
CA PRO A 44 3.69 -2.65 -19.94
C PRO A 44 4.84 -3.54 -19.47
N GLU A 45 6.00 -3.49 -20.15
CA GLU A 45 7.19 -4.27 -19.80
C GLU A 45 7.68 -3.98 -18.37
N GLN A 46 7.83 -2.70 -18.02
CA GLN A 46 8.25 -2.28 -16.67
C GLN A 46 7.25 -2.75 -15.60
N THR A 47 5.96 -2.67 -15.92
CA THR A 47 4.90 -3.10 -15.01
C THR A 47 4.88 -4.63 -14.83
N GLN A 48 5.16 -5.39 -15.90
CA GLN A 48 5.24 -6.85 -15.87
C GLN A 48 6.50 -7.36 -15.17
N LEU A 49 7.66 -6.75 -15.42
CA LEU A 49 8.92 -7.09 -14.75
C LEU A 49 8.82 -6.86 -13.23
N GLY A 50 8.17 -5.76 -12.80
CA GLY A 50 7.92 -5.52 -11.37
C GLY A 50 7.02 -6.55 -10.68
N MET A 51 6.28 -7.37 -11.43
CA MET A 51 5.42 -8.44 -10.88
C MET A 51 6.11 -9.80 -10.83
N GLN A 52 7.29 -9.96 -11.44
CA GLN A 52 8.00 -11.24 -11.49
C GLN A 52 8.97 -11.39 -10.30
N PRO A 53 8.88 -12.47 -9.50
CA PRO A 53 9.82 -12.72 -8.42
C PRO A 53 11.21 -13.08 -8.96
N GLY A 54 12.26 -12.41 -8.48
CA GLY A 54 13.65 -12.79 -8.75
C GLY A 54 14.23 -12.33 -10.10
N THR A 55 13.49 -11.53 -10.87
CA THR A 55 14.06 -10.82 -12.02
C THR A 55 14.89 -9.65 -11.53
N GLU A 56 16.16 -9.58 -11.95
CA GLU A 56 16.96 -8.37 -11.80
C GLU A 56 16.25 -7.25 -12.57
N ILE A 57 15.70 -6.30 -11.82
CA ILE A 57 15.26 -5.05 -12.40
C ILE A 57 16.56 -4.34 -12.74
N GLU A 58 17.07 -4.57 -13.95
CA GLU A 58 17.98 -3.60 -14.55
C GLU A 58 17.29 -2.24 -14.39
N PRO A 59 17.98 -1.19 -13.93
CA PRO A 59 17.40 0.13 -13.85
C PRO A 59 17.02 0.51 -15.28
N ALA A 60 15.80 0.13 -15.68
CA ALA A 60 15.24 0.52 -16.95
C ALA A 60 15.41 2.03 -16.95
N GLU A 61 16.03 2.55 -18.00
CA GLU A 61 16.10 3.99 -18.23
C GLU A 61 14.66 4.47 -18.44
N ALA A 62 13.91 4.55 -17.34
CA ALA A 62 12.55 4.99 -17.33
C ALA A 62 12.62 6.42 -17.81
N SER A 63 12.10 6.63 -19.02
CA SER A 63 12.08 7.97 -19.60
C SER A 63 11.51 8.95 -18.56
N GLY A 64 12.04 10.16 -18.50
CA GLY A 64 11.60 11.14 -17.49
C GLY A 64 10.09 11.35 -17.46
N GLY A 65 9.41 11.15 -18.61
CA GLY A 65 7.96 11.14 -18.71
C GLY A 65 7.28 10.01 -17.90
N VAL A 66 7.80 8.78 -17.96
CA VAL A 66 7.27 7.65 -17.18
C VAL A 66 7.47 7.85 -15.68
N LEU A 67 8.60 8.43 -15.28
CA LEU A 67 8.85 8.77 -13.87
C LEU A 67 7.87 9.84 -13.35
N LEU A 68 7.64 10.90 -14.11
CA LEU A 68 6.67 11.94 -13.76
C LEU A 68 5.25 11.37 -13.69
N LEU A 69 4.88 10.53 -14.65
CA LEU A 69 3.58 9.85 -14.67
C LEU A 69 3.44 8.94 -13.44
N SER A 70 4.50 8.23 -13.04
CA SER A 70 4.53 7.35 -11.87
C SER A 70 4.33 8.13 -10.58
N LEU A 71 4.96 9.29 -10.48
CA LEU A 71 4.75 10.21 -9.37
C LEU A 71 3.30 10.70 -9.29
N VAL A 72 2.72 11.13 -10.41
CA VAL A 72 1.32 11.57 -10.46
C VAL A 72 0.38 10.42 -10.07
N ALA A 73 0.60 9.21 -10.59
CA ALA A 73 -0.17 8.03 -10.23
C ALA A 73 -0.05 7.70 -8.73
N ALA A 74 1.14 7.81 -8.14
CA ALA A 74 1.35 7.58 -6.72
C ALA A 74 0.60 8.61 -5.85
N LEU A 75 0.63 9.89 -6.22
CA LEU A 75 -0.13 10.94 -5.53
C LEU A 75 -1.64 10.70 -5.59
N ILE A 76 -2.16 10.31 -6.76
CA ILE A 76 -3.56 9.96 -6.94
C ILE A 76 -3.94 8.74 -6.09
N ASN A 77 -3.09 7.72 -6.05
CA ASN A 77 -3.30 6.53 -5.20
C ASN A 77 -3.32 6.88 -3.71
N ILE A 78 -2.45 7.78 -3.25
CA ILE A 78 -2.46 8.26 -1.86
C ILE A 78 -3.81 8.92 -1.53
N VAL A 79 -4.27 9.86 -2.37
CA VAL A 79 -5.57 10.53 -2.19
C VAL A 79 -6.70 9.51 -2.14
N GLY A 80 -6.71 8.55 -3.07
CA GLY A 80 -7.70 7.47 -3.14
C GLY A 80 -7.72 6.60 -1.89
N SER A 81 -6.55 6.18 -1.41
CA SER A 81 -6.45 5.32 -0.22
C SER A 81 -7.03 6.00 1.03
N ILE A 82 -6.76 7.30 1.22
CA ILE A 82 -7.30 8.09 2.33
C ILE A 82 -8.81 8.29 2.14
N ALA A 83 -9.26 8.60 0.93
CA ALA A 83 -10.66 8.83 0.61
C ALA A 83 -11.53 7.58 0.87
N ILE A 84 -11.07 6.41 0.42
CA ILE A 84 -11.75 5.13 0.66
C ILE A 84 -11.75 4.82 2.16
N SER A 85 -10.64 5.06 2.85
CA SER A 85 -10.56 4.85 4.31
C SER A 85 -11.51 5.78 5.07
N TYR A 86 -11.63 7.02 4.64
CA TYR A 86 -12.58 8.00 5.21
C TYR A 86 -14.03 7.53 5.03
N LEU A 87 -14.42 7.10 3.83
CA LEU A 87 -15.76 6.52 3.58
C LEU A 87 -16.02 5.26 4.42
N ALA A 88 -15.00 4.45 4.68
CA ALA A 88 -15.14 3.27 5.52
C ALA A 88 -15.32 3.60 7.01
N LEU A 89 -14.91 4.80 7.44
CA LEU A 89 -15.00 5.29 8.81
C LEU A 89 -16.23 6.18 9.05
N THR A 90 -16.67 6.93 8.04
CA THR A 90 -17.71 7.95 8.17
C THR A 90 -18.99 7.53 7.45
N ARG A 91 -20.07 7.30 8.22
CA ARG A 91 -21.39 7.00 7.66
C ARG A 91 -21.99 8.22 6.96
N GLY A 92 -22.61 7.99 5.81
CA GLY A 92 -23.31 9.03 5.04
C GLY A 92 -22.39 10.01 4.31
N ALA A 93 -21.07 9.80 4.34
CA ALA A 93 -20.13 10.60 3.57
C ALA A 93 -20.33 10.40 2.07
N SER A 94 -20.24 11.49 1.31
CA SER A 94 -20.26 11.44 -0.15
C SER A 94 -18.87 11.12 -0.72
N VAL A 95 -18.83 10.76 -2.01
CA VAL A 95 -17.56 10.60 -2.76
C VAL A 95 -16.73 11.90 -2.72
N GLY A 96 -17.40 13.05 -2.81
CA GLY A 96 -16.76 14.36 -2.75
C GLY A 96 -16.09 14.64 -1.41
N ASP A 97 -16.73 14.25 -0.31
CA ASP A 97 -16.15 14.41 1.04
C ASP A 97 -14.88 13.56 1.21
N GLY A 98 -14.92 12.31 0.72
CA GLY A 98 -13.77 11.42 0.73
C GLY A 98 -12.59 11.98 -0.09
N LEU A 99 -12.83 12.39 -1.33
CA LEU A 99 -11.77 12.95 -2.18
C LEU A 99 -11.21 14.26 -1.60
N ARG A 100 -12.08 15.14 -1.09
CA ARG A 100 -11.65 16.38 -0.43
C ARG A 100 -10.81 16.08 0.81
N ARG A 101 -11.18 15.06 1.60
CA ARG A 101 -10.38 14.59 2.73
C ARG A 101 -9.00 14.12 2.28
N GLY A 102 -8.94 13.27 1.26
CA GLY A 102 -7.68 12.76 0.70
C GLY A 102 -6.77 13.88 0.19
N LEU A 103 -7.32 14.84 -0.56
CA LEU A 103 -6.57 15.99 -1.07
C LEU A 103 -6.07 16.91 0.05
N ASN A 104 -6.91 17.23 1.03
CA ASN A 104 -6.53 18.08 2.16
C ASN A 104 -5.46 17.44 3.05
N ARG A 105 -5.43 16.10 3.11
CA ARG A 105 -4.44 15.34 3.89
C ARG A 105 -3.21 14.92 3.09
N LEU A 106 -3.19 15.19 1.78
CA LEU A 106 -2.05 14.88 0.91
C LEU A 106 -0.75 15.52 1.40
N PRO A 107 -0.67 16.83 1.77
CA PRO A 107 0.60 17.43 2.20
C PRO A 107 1.16 16.80 3.47
N VAL A 108 0.29 16.50 4.44
CA VAL A 108 0.69 15.83 5.70
C VAL A 108 1.17 14.40 5.42
N THR A 109 0.53 13.70 4.49
CA THR A 109 0.91 12.34 4.10
C THR A 109 2.26 12.32 3.37
N ILE A 110 2.49 13.27 2.45
CA ILE A 110 3.77 13.44 1.76
C ILE A 110 4.87 13.76 2.77
N LEU A 111 4.65 14.70 3.69
CA LEU A 111 5.63 15.07 4.71
C LEU A 111 5.95 13.88 5.62
N LEU A 112 4.94 13.10 6.00
CA LEU A 112 5.10 11.88 6.80
C LEU A 112 5.95 10.84 6.06
N PHE A 113 5.62 10.53 4.80
CA PHE A 113 6.38 9.55 4.01
C PHE A 113 7.79 10.04 3.68
N LEU A 114 7.98 11.34 3.45
CA LEU A 114 9.30 11.92 3.25
C LEU A 114 10.15 11.81 4.53
N LEU A 115 9.56 12.06 5.71
CA LEU A 115 10.25 11.88 6.98
C LEU A 115 10.65 10.41 7.21
N LEU A 116 9.74 9.48 6.97
CA LEU A 116 10.04 8.04 7.08
C LEU A 116 11.09 7.60 6.05
N PHE A 117 11.03 8.14 4.83
CA PHE A 117 12.00 7.87 3.78
C PHE A 117 13.38 8.40 4.16
N ILE A 118 13.52 9.65 4.58
CA ILE A 118 14.81 10.24 4.96
C ILE A 118 15.44 9.48 6.12
N VAL A 119 14.66 9.15 7.16
CA VAL A 119 15.15 8.39 8.31
C VAL A 119 15.53 6.97 7.90
N GLY A 120 14.66 6.27 7.18
CA GLY A 120 14.90 4.91 6.72
C GLY A 120 16.08 4.81 5.77
N PHE A 121 16.19 5.75 4.82
CA PHE A 121 17.29 5.85 3.87
C PHE A 121 18.60 6.20 4.57
N GLY A 122 18.60 7.13 5.53
CA GLY A 122 19.80 7.45 6.31
C GLY A 122 20.31 6.24 7.09
N ILE A 123 19.43 5.49 7.76
CA ILE A 123 19.78 4.26 8.45
C ILE A 123 20.29 3.20 7.45
N ALA A 124 19.58 2.99 6.35
CA ALA A 124 19.98 2.04 5.31
C ALA A 124 21.34 2.40 4.72
N MET A 125 21.62 3.68 4.48
CA MET A 125 22.91 4.15 3.98
C MET A 125 24.04 3.85 4.96
N VAL A 126 23.87 4.14 6.25
CA VAL A 126 24.84 3.78 7.29
C VAL A 126 25.06 2.27 7.34
N LEU A 127 24.00 1.48 7.17
CA LEU A 127 24.08 0.02 7.15
C LEU A 127 24.77 -0.52 5.90
N VAL A 128 24.54 0.06 4.73
CA VAL A 128 25.26 -0.28 3.49
C VAL A 128 26.74 0.06 3.64
N LEU A 129 27.06 1.23 4.20
CA LEU A 129 28.44 1.59 4.52
C LEU A 129 29.05 0.66 5.57
N ALA A 130 28.29 0.13 6.53
CA ALA A 130 28.79 -0.89 7.47
C ALA A 130 28.92 -2.27 6.80
N LEU A 131 28.03 -2.59 5.87
CA LEU A 131 28.01 -3.85 5.12
C LEU A 131 29.26 -4.00 4.25
N PHE A 132 29.64 -2.91 3.58
CA PHE A 132 30.75 -2.82 2.65
C PHE A 132 31.92 -1.96 3.17
N GLY A 133 31.91 -1.57 4.46
CA GLY A 133 32.82 -0.54 5.00
C GLY A 133 34.31 -0.87 4.88
N ALA A 134 34.65 -2.16 4.88
CA ALA A 134 36.02 -2.62 4.66
C ALA A 134 36.41 -2.66 3.16
N SER A 135 35.43 -2.67 2.25
CA SER A 135 35.60 -2.75 0.79
C SER A 135 35.30 -1.43 0.06
N LEU A 136 35.01 -0.33 0.77
CA LEU A 136 34.88 1.01 0.16
C LEU A 136 36.17 1.47 -0.56
N ALA A 137 37.33 0.93 -0.16
CA ALA A 137 38.60 1.14 -0.85
C ALA A 137 38.65 0.49 -2.25
N GLU A 138 37.73 -0.43 -2.55
CA GLU A 138 37.69 -1.23 -3.78
C GLU A 138 36.61 -0.74 -4.77
N ILE A 139 35.76 0.22 -4.37
CA ILE A 139 34.64 0.79 -5.18
C ILE A 139 35.11 1.44 -6.50
N GLY A 140 36.41 1.71 -6.65
CA GLY A 140 36.98 2.27 -7.87
C GLY A 140 37.25 1.27 -9.00
N ASP A 141 37.16 -0.03 -8.74
CA ASP A 141 37.44 -1.08 -9.73
C ASP A 141 36.15 -1.83 -10.12
N PRO A 142 35.62 -1.67 -11.35
CA PRO A 142 34.41 -2.34 -11.78
C PRO A 142 34.55 -3.87 -11.88
N SER A 143 35.76 -4.43 -11.72
CA SER A 143 36.01 -5.87 -11.70
C SER A 143 35.97 -6.50 -10.30
N THR A 144 35.88 -5.71 -9.24
CA THR A 144 35.80 -6.20 -7.86
C THR A 144 34.35 -6.26 -7.38
N ILE A 145 33.89 -7.44 -6.97
CA ILE A 145 32.60 -7.59 -6.30
C ILE A 145 32.85 -7.38 -4.81
N PRO A 146 32.38 -6.27 -4.20
CA PRO A 146 32.64 -6.00 -2.80
C PRO A 146 32.00 -7.10 -1.94
N THR A 147 32.82 -7.80 -1.17
CA THR A 147 32.37 -8.89 -0.31
C THR A 147 31.66 -8.33 0.92
N PRO A 148 30.43 -8.77 1.24
CA PRO A 148 29.73 -8.33 2.44
C PRO A 148 30.46 -8.78 3.71
N SER A 149 30.64 -7.89 4.67
CA SER A 149 31.19 -8.26 5.98
C SER A 149 30.17 -9.09 6.78
N ALA A 150 30.63 -10.08 7.57
CA ALA A 150 29.75 -10.90 8.39
C ALA A 150 28.93 -10.06 9.41
N ILE A 151 29.56 -9.04 10.01
CA ILE A 151 28.89 -8.08 10.91
C ILE A 151 27.85 -7.28 10.13
N GLY A 152 28.20 -6.82 8.93
CA GLY A 152 27.29 -6.13 8.03
C GLY A 152 26.03 -6.93 7.72
N VAL A 153 26.18 -8.21 7.37
CA VAL A 153 25.05 -9.10 7.08
C VAL A 153 24.13 -9.23 8.30
N LEU A 154 24.70 -9.40 9.49
CA LEU A 154 23.91 -9.46 10.73
C LEU A 154 23.15 -8.16 11.01
N LEU A 155 23.79 -7.00 10.82
CA LEU A 155 23.16 -5.69 10.99
C LEU A 155 22.05 -5.46 9.96
N PHE A 156 22.25 -5.87 8.71
CA PHE A 156 21.25 -5.80 7.66
C PHE A 156 20.03 -6.69 7.98
N LEU A 157 20.25 -7.93 8.44
CA LEU A 157 19.16 -8.82 8.87
C LEU A 157 18.40 -8.23 10.07
N ALA A 158 19.11 -7.70 11.06
CA ALA A 158 18.49 -7.04 12.21
C ALA A 158 17.64 -5.83 11.77
N PHE A 159 18.13 -5.05 10.81
CA PHE A 159 17.38 -3.94 10.21
C PHE A 159 16.15 -4.40 9.46
N MET A 160 16.23 -5.46 8.65
CA MET A 160 15.06 -6.05 7.97
C MET A 160 13.99 -6.48 8.97
N LEU A 161 14.37 -7.16 10.06
CA LEU A 161 13.43 -7.56 11.11
C LEU A 161 12.80 -6.34 11.81
N ALA A 162 13.60 -5.31 12.10
CA ALA A 162 13.11 -4.06 12.66
C ALA A 162 12.15 -3.33 11.71
N ALA A 163 12.45 -3.29 10.41
CA ALA A 163 11.63 -2.68 9.39
C ALA A 163 10.28 -3.39 9.24
N ILE A 164 10.27 -4.73 9.22
CA ILE A 164 9.02 -5.52 9.25
C ILE A 164 8.22 -5.19 10.52
N TRP A 165 8.88 -5.17 11.67
CA TRP A 165 8.21 -4.90 12.94
C TRP A 165 7.58 -3.50 13.00
N ILE A 166 8.29 -2.48 12.52
CA ILE A 166 7.78 -1.10 12.39
C ILE A 166 6.66 -1.05 11.36
N GLY A 167 6.83 -1.66 10.18
CA GLY A 167 5.83 -1.66 9.10
C GLY A 167 4.48 -2.22 9.53
N VAL A 168 4.48 -3.34 10.25
CA VAL A 168 3.25 -3.93 10.83
C VAL A 168 2.56 -2.96 11.80
N ARG A 169 3.34 -2.25 12.63
CA ARG A 169 2.77 -1.26 13.56
C ARG A 169 2.24 -0.04 12.84
N MET A 170 2.86 0.36 11.74
CA MET A 170 2.49 1.53 10.94
C MET A 170 1.32 1.28 9.98
N MET A 171 0.75 0.08 9.96
CA MET A 171 -0.36 -0.31 9.08
C MET A 171 -1.61 0.59 9.23
N LEU A 172 -1.81 1.20 10.41
CA LEU A 172 -2.96 2.07 10.69
C LEU A 172 -2.71 3.55 10.38
N ILE A 173 -1.61 3.90 9.70
CA ILE A 173 -1.36 5.29 9.30
C ILE A 173 -2.52 5.85 8.46
N THR A 174 -2.96 5.13 7.42
CA THR A 174 -4.02 5.60 6.52
C THR A 174 -5.35 5.87 7.24
N PRO A 175 -5.91 4.95 8.06
CA PRO A 175 -7.15 5.25 8.79
C PRO A 175 -6.96 6.35 9.85
N VAL A 176 -5.78 6.48 10.47
CA VAL A 176 -5.50 7.60 11.39
C VAL A 176 -5.49 8.93 10.63
N ILE A 177 -4.86 9.00 9.45
CA ILE A 177 -4.87 10.20 8.60
C ILE A 177 -6.29 10.57 8.17
N ALA A 178 -7.10 9.56 7.82
CA ALA A 178 -8.47 9.74 7.39
C ALA A 178 -9.36 10.23 8.55
N ALA A 179 -9.23 9.64 9.74
CA ALA A 179 -10.06 9.94 10.91
C ALA A 179 -9.65 11.22 11.65
N GLU A 180 -8.36 11.50 11.78
CA GLU A 180 -7.83 12.47 12.74
C GLU A 180 -7.15 13.65 12.02
N ASP A 181 -7.40 14.88 12.50
CA ASP A 181 -6.79 16.12 12.01
C ASP A 181 -5.53 16.49 12.78
N VAL A 182 -4.57 15.56 12.80
CA VAL A 182 -3.30 15.72 13.52
C VAL A 182 -2.10 15.75 12.56
N GLY A 183 -0.98 16.29 13.06
CA GLY A 183 0.27 16.43 12.30
C GLY A 183 1.02 15.10 12.11
N PRO A 184 2.09 15.08 11.29
CA PRO A 184 2.83 13.85 10.94
C PRO A 184 3.33 13.06 12.15
N ILE A 185 3.93 13.75 13.13
CA ILE A 185 4.51 13.11 14.31
C ILE A 185 3.40 12.53 15.21
N ASP A 186 2.28 13.22 15.32
CA ASP A 186 1.15 12.75 16.13
C ASP A 186 0.44 11.56 15.48
N ILE A 187 0.38 11.49 14.14
CA ILE A 187 -0.07 10.29 13.41
C ILE A 187 0.80 9.07 13.80
N LEU A 188 2.13 9.23 13.81
CA LEU A 188 3.04 8.14 14.19
C LEU A 188 2.85 7.71 15.64
N LYS A 189 2.82 8.67 16.57
CA LYS A 189 2.60 8.40 18.00
C LYS A 189 1.27 7.70 18.23
N ARG A 190 0.20 8.19 17.61
CA ARG A 190 -1.15 7.61 17.70
C ARG A 190 -1.15 6.17 17.19
N THR A 191 -0.62 5.95 16.00
CA THR A 191 -0.52 4.62 15.37
C THR A 191 0.28 3.65 16.25
N TRP A 192 1.36 4.12 16.86
CA TRP A 192 2.18 3.32 17.78
C TRP A 192 1.42 2.92 19.05
N VAL A 193 0.66 3.84 19.63
CA VAL A 193 -0.16 3.56 20.82
C VAL A 193 -1.27 2.57 20.48
N LEU A 194 -1.96 2.75 19.35
CA LEU A 194 -3.07 1.87 18.93
C LEU A 194 -2.62 0.43 18.69
N THR A 195 -1.46 0.24 18.06
CA THR A 195 -0.96 -1.11 17.72
C THR A 195 -0.19 -1.80 18.85
N LYS A 196 0.03 -1.11 19.99
CA LYS A 196 0.74 -1.67 21.15
C LYS A 196 0.03 -2.93 21.67
N GLY A 197 0.79 -4.00 21.85
CA GLY A 197 0.29 -5.28 22.37
C GLY A 197 -0.40 -6.19 21.33
N HIS A 198 -0.57 -5.75 20.08
CA HIS A 198 -1.34 -6.48 19.06
C HIS A 198 -0.51 -6.95 17.86
N PHE A 199 0.82 -6.90 17.95
CA PHE A 199 1.75 -7.17 16.84
C PHE A 199 1.43 -8.47 16.09
N TRP A 200 1.37 -9.62 16.78
CA TRP A 200 1.20 -10.92 16.13
C TRP A 200 -0.12 -11.07 15.38
N ARG A 201 -1.19 -10.46 15.88
CA ARG A 201 -2.50 -10.47 15.21
C ARG A 201 -2.47 -9.61 13.95
N LEU A 202 -1.88 -8.41 14.04
CA LEU A 202 -1.71 -7.52 12.88
C LEU A 202 -0.77 -8.14 11.83
N PHE A 203 0.34 -8.74 12.25
CA PHE A 203 1.27 -9.43 11.38
C PHE A 203 0.61 -10.61 10.66
N GLY A 204 -0.13 -11.46 11.38
CA GLY A 204 -0.88 -12.57 10.79
C GLY A 204 -1.93 -12.10 9.79
N PHE A 205 -2.63 -11.00 10.06
CA PHE A 205 -3.55 -10.38 9.10
C PHE A 205 -2.83 -9.89 7.85
N ILE A 206 -1.71 -9.18 7.98
CA ILE A 206 -0.91 -8.69 6.85
C ILE A 206 -0.45 -9.86 5.97
N ILE A 207 0.12 -10.91 6.58
CA ILE A 207 0.59 -12.08 5.84
C ILE A 207 -0.57 -12.76 5.10
N LEU A 208 -1.70 -12.99 5.78
CA LEU A 208 -2.87 -13.61 5.17
C LEU A 208 -3.41 -12.77 4.00
N PHE A 209 -3.55 -11.46 4.21
CA PHE A 209 -4.03 -10.54 3.18
C PHE A 209 -3.04 -10.44 2.01
N ALA A 210 -1.74 -10.42 2.28
CA ALA A 210 -0.69 -10.39 1.27
C ALA A 210 -0.73 -11.67 0.42
N ILE A 211 -0.84 -12.85 1.03
CA ILE A 211 -0.98 -14.12 0.31
C ILE A 211 -2.24 -14.10 -0.56
N ALA A 212 -3.39 -13.70 -0.02
CA ALA A 212 -4.64 -13.60 -0.79
C ALA A 212 -4.52 -12.62 -1.97
N SER A 213 -3.85 -11.49 -1.77
CA SER A 213 -3.60 -10.48 -2.79
C SER A 213 -2.68 -11.01 -3.89
N ILE A 214 -1.59 -11.68 -3.53
CA ILE A 214 -0.66 -12.31 -4.48
C ILE A 214 -1.40 -13.35 -5.31
N VAL A 215 -2.17 -14.25 -4.68
CA VAL A 215 -2.94 -15.29 -5.38
C VAL A 215 -3.94 -14.65 -6.33
N LEU A 216 -4.70 -13.63 -5.89
CA LEU A 216 -5.66 -12.95 -6.76
C LEU A 216 -4.95 -12.29 -7.95
N MET A 217 -3.85 -11.56 -7.72
CA MET A 217 -3.11 -10.88 -8.77
C MET A 217 -2.45 -11.87 -9.74
N MET A 218 -1.96 -13.02 -9.27
CA MET A 218 -1.45 -14.10 -10.12
C MET A 218 -2.55 -14.69 -10.98
N VAL A 219 -3.72 -15.00 -10.40
CA VAL A 219 -4.86 -15.55 -11.15
C VAL A 219 -5.33 -14.56 -12.22
N VAL A 220 -5.47 -13.28 -11.85
CA VAL A 220 -5.88 -12.21 -12.78
C VAL A 220 -4.82 -12.00 -13.87
N GLY A 221 -3.54 -12.01 -13.51
CA GLY A 221 -2.43 -11.85 -14.45
C GLY A 221 -2.33 -13.01 -15.43
N ILE A 222 -2.43 -14.25 -14.96
CA ILE A 222 -2.35 -15.45 -15.81
C ILE A 222 -3.59 -15.59 -16.67
N ILE A 223 -4.79 -15.62 -16.07
CA ILE A 223 -6.04 -15.88 -16.81
C ILE A 223 -6.39 -14.68 -17.69
N GLY A 224 -6.37 -13.47 -17.12
CA GLY A 224 -6.67 -12.24 -17.83
C GLY A 224 -5.62 -11.94 -18.89
N GLY A 225 -4.35 -12.03 -18.54
CA GLY A 225 -3.24 -11.80 -19.48
C GLY A 225 -3.25 -12.77 -20.65
N LEU A 226 -3.46 -14.06 -20.40
CA LEU A 226 -3.54 -15.05 -21.49
C LEU A 226 -4.75 -14.83 -22.39
N ALA A 227 -5.94 -14.58 -21.82
CA ALA A 227 -7.13 -14.33 -22.62
C ALA A 227 -6.97 -13.10 -23.52
N ILE A 228 -6.36 -12.03 -23.00
CA ILE A 228 -6.07 -10.81 -23.75
C ILE A 228 -5.00 -11.07 -24.81
N ALA A 229 -3.92 -11.77 -24.46
CA ALA A 229 -2.84 -12.09 -25.39
C ALA A 229 -3.31 -12.93 -26.58
N LEU A 230 -4.21 -13.89 -26.34
CA LEU A 230 -4.79 -14.70 -27.41
C LEU A 230 -5.75 -13.91 -28.33
N ALA A 231 -6.45 -12.92 -27.78
CA ALA A 231 -7.42 -12.13 -28.52
C ALA A 231 -6.78 -10.93 -29.27
N PHE A 232 -5.75 -10.32 -28.69
CA PHE A 232 -5.20 -9.04 -29.15
C PHE A 232 -3.68 -9.06 -29.38
N GLY A 233 -2.98 -10.16 -29.09
CA GLY A 233 -1.51 -10.24 -29.14
C GLY A 233 -0.83 -9.80 -27.84
N GLU A 234 0.50 -9.86 -27.81
CA GLU A 234 1.28 -9.46 -26.63
C GLU A 234 1.11 -7.95 -26.32
N PRO A 235 1.07 -7.57 -25.03
CA PRO A 235 0.86 -6.17 -24.65
C PRO A 235 2.11 -5.33 -24.89
N GLU A 236 2.15 -4.65 -26.03
CA GLU A 236 3.13 -3.60 -26.33
C GLU A 236 2.61 -2.20 -25.90
N PRO A 237 3.49 -1.19 -25.73
CA PRO A 237 3.07 0.17 -25.42
C PRO A 237 2.01 0.71 -26.38
N MET A 238 1.00 1.41 -25.85
CA MET A 238 -0.11 2.03 -26.60
C MET A 238 -1.03 1.06 -27.36
N THR A 239 -1.01 -0.24 -27.05
CA THR A 239 -1.90 -1.23 -27.68
C THR A 239 -3.21 -1.47 -26.92
N LEU A 240 -4.21 -2.06 -27.61
CA LEU A 240 -5.44 -2.55 -26.96
C LEU A 240 -5.15 -3.66 -25.96
N ALA A 241 -4.19 -4.54 -26.24
CA ALA A 241 -3.76 -5.59 -25.31
C ALA A 241 -3.25 -4.98 -23.99
N ALA A 242 -2.41 -3.95 -24.07
CA ALA A 242 -1.94 -3.24 -22.88
C ALA A 242 -3.09 -2.50 -22.15
N LEU A 243 -3.98 -1.84 -22.88
CA LEU A 243 -5.14 -1.16 -22.30
C LEU A 243 -6.02 -2.12 -21.49
N PHE A 244 -6.42 -3.26 -22.08
CA PHE A 244 -7.28 -4.23 -21.41
C PHE A 244 -6.56 -4.92 -20.26
N THR A 245 -5.27 -5.20 -20.38
CA THR A 245 -4.49 -5.83 -19.30
C THR A 245 -4.39 -4.88 -18.11
N GLY A 246 -4.08 -3.61 -18.37
CA GLY A 246 -4.08 -2.55 -17.36
C GLY A 246 -5.43 -2.38 -16.68
N LEU A 247 -6.53 -2.43 -17.45
CA LEU A 247 -7.89 -2.31 -16.91
C LEU A 247 -8.24 -3.49 -15.99
N VAL A 248 -7.97 -4.72 -16.44
CA VAL A 248 -8.24 -5.94 -15.67
C VAL A 248 -7.42 -5.97 -14.38
N GLY A 249 -6.12 -5.68 -14.47
CA GLY A 249 -5.24 -5.58 -13.30
C GLY A 249 -5.64 -4.43 -12.36
N GLY A 250 -6.04 -3.29 -12.92
CA GLY A 250 -6.54 -2.14 -12.18
C GLY A 250 -7.79 -2.48 -11.38
N LEU A 251 -8.77 -3.13 -12.00
CA LEU A 251 -10.01 -3.56 -11.35
C LEU A 251 -9.73 -4.52 -10.19
N ALA A 252 -8.81 -5.47 -10.37
CA ALA A 252 -8.39 -6.35 -9.28
C ALA A 252 -7.74 -5.56 -8.13
N GLY A 253 -6.86 -4.61 -8.44
CA GLY A 253 -6.23 -3.72 -7.46
C GLY A 253 -7.24 -2.85 -6.70
N ALA A 254 -8.27 -2.35 -7.38
CA ALA A 254 -9.36 -1.59 -6.79
C ALA A 254 -10.17 -2.42 -5.79
N VAL A 255 -10.51 -3.67 -6.14
CA VAL A 255 -11.19 -4.60 -5.22
C VAL A 255 -10.35 -4.82 -3.97
N LEU A 256 -9.05 -5.12 -4.13
CA LEU A 256 -8.14 -5.31 -3.00
C LEU A 256 -8.06 -4.06 -2.11
N THR A 257 -7.96 -2.88 -2.71
CA THR A 257 -7.87 -1.62 -1.97
C THR A 257 -9.14 -1.34 -1.16
N VAL A 258 -10.32 -1.54 -1.74
CA VAL A 258 -11.60 -1.36 -1.04
C VAL A 258 -11.73 -2.34 0.12
N VAL A 259 -11.46 -3.63 -0.13
CA VAL A 259 -11.55 -4.68 0.90
C VAL A 259 -10.56 -4.42 2.03
N TYR A 260 -9.29 -4.15 1.69
CA TYR A 260 -8.25 -3.85 2.66
C TYR A 260 -8.61 -2.65 3.53
N SER A 261 -9.03 -1.55 2.89
CA SER A 261 -9.36 -0.30 3.58
C SER A 261 -10.55 -0.46 4.52
N ALA A 262 -11.59 -1.20 4.10
CA ALA A 262 -12.74 -1.49 4.93
C ALA A 262 -12.38 -2.31 6.18
N ILE A 263 -11.56 -3.37 6.03
CA ILE A 263 -11.11 -4.18 7.18
C ILE A 263 -10.22 -3.36 8.11
N ILE A 264 -9.30 -2.57 7.55
CA ILE A 264 -8.36 -1.76 8.32
C ILE A 264 -9.05 -0.63 9.07
N ALA A 265 -10.08 -0.02 8.49
CA ALA A 265 -10.95 0.91 9.19
C ALA A 265 -11.61 0.26 10.42
N ARG A 266 -12.05 -1.00 10.31
CA ARG A 266 -12.61 -1.73 11.46
C ARG A 266 -11.58 -2.10 12.52
N ILE A 267 -10.38 -2.50 12.10
CA ILE A 267 -9.26 -2.72 13.02
C ILE A 267 -8.93 -1.43 13.76
N TYR A 268 -8.88 -0.30 13.06
CA TYR A 268 -8.68 1.02 13.67
C TYR A 268 -9.75 1.32 14.72
N LEU A 269 -11.04 1.18 14.40
CA LEU A 269 -12.13 1.45 15.35
C LEU A 269 -12.05 0.53 16.58
N GLN A 270 -11.76 -0.77 16.39
CA GLN A 270 -11.58 -1.71 17.51
C GLN A 270 -10.44 -1.31 18.44
N LEU A 271 -9.30 -0.88 17.90
CA LEU A 271 -8.13 -0.50 18.70
C LEU A 271 -8.27 0.90 19.31
N ALA A 272 -8.99 1.79 18.65
CA ALA A 272 -9.30 3.11 19.17
C ALA A 272 -10.39 3.09 20.26
N GLY A 273 -11.05 1.95 20.46
CA GLY A 273 -12.15 1.80 21.41
C GLY A 273 -13.42 2.54 20.99
N MET A 274 -13.56 2.86 19.69
CA MET A 274 -14.73 3.54 19.16
C MET A 274 -15.81 2.50 18.79
N PRO A 275 -17.10 2.75 19.10
CA PRO A 275 -18.17 1.88 18.67
C PRO A 275 -18.19 1.80 17.14
N ALA A 276 -18.29 0.57 16.60
CA ALA A 276 -18.43 0.35 15.16
C ALA A 276 -19.73 0.96 14.58
N ASP A 277 -20.67 1.30 15.47
CA ASP A 277 -21.97 1.91 15.22
C ASP A 277 -22.43 2.76 16.43
N PRO A 278 -22.43 4.10 16.36
CA PRO A 278 -22.92 4.94 17.46
C PRO A 278 -24.43 4.79 17.72
N ALA A 279 -25.21 4.25 16.78
CA ALA A 279 -26.67 4.12 16.92
C ALA A 279 -27.12 2.83 17.63
N ARG A 280 -26.18 1.94 17.98
CA ARG A 280 -26.52 0.65 18.63
C ARG A 280 -26.56 0.72 20.16
N GLU A 281 -26.07 1.81 20.76
CA GLU A 281 -26.12 2.01 22.21
C GLU A 281 -27.46 2.63 22.68
N ASP A 282 -28.19 3.31 21.79
CA ASP A 282 -29.45 3.99 22.14
C ASP A 282 -30.68 3.07 22.26
N PHE A 283 -30.52 1.74 22.11
CA PHE A 283 -31.61 0.76 22.22
C PHE A 283 -31.51 -0.17 23.43
N THR A 284 -30.53 0.04 24.31
CA THR A 284 -30.42 -0.69 25.58
C THR A 284 -30.29 0.29 26.75
N ALA A 285 -31.35 1.03 27.02
CA ALA A 285 -31.58 1.75 28.27
C ALA A 285 -33.04 1.55 28.70
#